data_AF-A0A8S9VZK8-F1
#
_entry.id   AF-A0A8S9VZK8-F1
#
_cell.length_a   1.000
_cell.length_b   1.000
_cell.length_c   1.000
_cell.angle_alpha   90.00
_cell.angle_beta   90.00
_cell.angle_gamma   90.00
#
_symmetry.space_group_name_H-M   'P 1'
#
loop_
_entity.id
_entity.type
_entity.pdbx_description
1 polymer ?
#
loop_
_entity_poly.entity_id
_entity_poly.type
_entity_poly.pdbx_seq_one_letter_code
_entity_poly.pdbx_strand_id
1 'polypeptide(L)'
;MTTQINIRLNEHLLQEIDTVVHMLHVPRSEWLRMKLAEAVKQDILKYREAFIMEFAMGHLSFKELQIVLGRDAEDVKLIKEMTLKGKKEIDKFSSE
;
A
#
# COMPACT_ATOMS: atom_id res chain seq x y z
N MET A 1 13.53 15.66 -2.85
CA MET A 1 13.58 15.79 -1.38
C MET A 1 13.68 14.40 -0.77
N THR A 2 14.51 14.22 0.24
CA THR A 2 14.58 12.98 1.03
C THR A 2 14.06 13.27 2.44
N THR A 3 13.38 12.30 3.05
CA THR A 3 12.81 12.43 4.40
C THR A 3 13.54 11.48 5.33
N GLN A 4 13.95 11.96 6.50
CA GLN A 4 14.59 11.13 7.52
C GLN A 4 13.51 10.46 8.39
N ILE A 5 13.68 9.15 8.62
CA ILE A 5 12.87 8.35 9.54
C ILE A 5 13.79 7.81 10.63
N ASN A 6 13.47 8.06 11.89
CA ASN A 6 14.22 7.56 13.05
C ASN A 6 13.46 6.39 13.68
N ILE A 7 14.13 5.25 13.83
CA ILE A 7 13.53 4.01 14.35
C ILE A 7 14.28 3.61 15.62
N ARG A 8 13.53 3.24 16.66
CA ARG A 8 14.07 2.59 17.88
C ARG A 8 13.81 1.10 17.80
N LEU A 9 14.85 0.30 17.99
CA LEU A 9 14.80 -1.16 17.98
C LEU A 9 15.22 -1.68 19.35
N ASN A 10 14.73 -2.86 19.73
CA ASN A 10 15.25 -3.56 20.89
C ASN A 10 16.70 -3.99 20.65
N GLU A 11 17.47 -4.09 21.72
CA GLU A 11 18.91 -4.34 21.66
C GLU A 11 19.25 -5.70 21.02
N HIS A 12 18.50 -6.75 21.36
CA HIS A 12 18.69 -8.09 20.79
C HIS A 12 18.57 -8.10 19.26
N LEU A 13 17.52 -7.49 18.72
CA LEU A 13 17.33 -7.41 17.27
C LEU A 13 18.45 -6.62 16.59
N LEU A 14 18.94 -5.57 17.24
CA LEU A 14 20.05 -4.79 16.72
C LEU A 14 21.33 -5.65 16.60
N GLN A 15 21.59 -6.53 17.57
CA GLN A 15 22.73 -7.47 17.54
C GLN A 15 22.58 -8.52 16.44
N GLU A 16 21.36 -9.04 16.23
CA GLU A 16 21.07 -9.96 15.12
C GLU A 16 21.33 -9.28 13.76
N ILE A 17 20.84 -8.04 13.60
CA ILE A 17 21.09 -7.24 12.40
C ILE A 17 22.60 -7.02 12.21
N ASP A 18 23.32 -6.64 13.26
CA ASP A 18 24.77 -6.39 13.19
C ASP A 18 25.55 -7.61 12.72
N THR A 19 25.18 -8.79 13.20
CA THR A 19 25.77 -10.06 12.78
C THR A 19 25.53 -10.30 11.29
N VAL A 20 24.29 -10.09 10.82
CA VAL A 20 23.90 -10.29 9.43
C VAL A 20 24.60 -9.31 8.50
N VAL A 21 24.62 -8.01 8.83
CA VAL A 21 25.20 -6.99 7.95
C VAL A 21 26.73 -7.07 7.91
N HIS A 22 27.36 -7.54 8.99
CA HIS A 22 28.78 -7.87 9.01
C HIS A 22 29.09 -9.02 8.04
N MET A 23 28.32 -10.11 8.09
CA MET A 23 28.46 -11.26 7.18
C MET A 23 28.22 -10.86 5.72
N LEU A 24 27.26 -9.98 5.46
CA LEU A 24 26.90 -9.54 4.11
C LEU A 24 27.77 -8.38 3.57
N HIS A 25 28.69 -7.85 4.38
CA HIS A 25 29.56 -6.71 4.05
C HIS A 25 28.79 -5.48 3.54
N VAL A 26 27.63 -5.17 4.15
CA VAL A 26 26.81 -4.00 3.80
C VAL A 26 26.58 -3.10 5.01
N PRO A 27 26.43 -1.78 4.82
CA PRO A 27 26.10 -0.87 5.92
C PRO A 27 24.74 -1.19 6.55
N ARG A 28 24.66 -1.12 7.88
CA ARG A 28 23.42 -1.35 8.65
C ARG A 28 22.23 -0.55 8.12
N SER A 29 22.43 0.75 7.87
CA SER A 29 21.38 1.67 7.43
C SER A 29 20.91 1.41 6.00
N GLU A 30 21.77 0.84 5.15
CA GLU A 30 21.43 0.45 3.80
C GLU A 30 20.59 -0.84 3.83
N TRP A 31 21.07 -1.86 4.54
CA TRP A 31 20.37 -3.12 4.68
C TRP A 31 18.98 -2.94 5.30
N LEU A 32 18.87 -2.18 6.39
CA LEU A 32 17.58 -1.87 7.02
C LEU A 32 16.62 -1.15 6.08
N ARG A 33 17.12 -0.19 5.29
CA ARG A 33 16.29 0.54 4.32
C ARG A 33 15.78 -0.38 3.22
N MET A 34 16.63 -1.27 2.71
CA MET A 34 16.24 -2.26 1.72
C MET A 34 15.18 -3.22 2.26
N LYS A 35 15.38 -3.75 3.48
CA LYS A 35 14.44 -4.68 4.11
C LYS A 35 13.13 -4.04 4.49
N LEU A 36 13.15 -2.81 4.99
CA LEU A 36 11.92 -2.05 5.25
C LEU A 36 11.14 -1.79 3.96
N ALA A 37 11.83 -1.37 2.89
CA ALA A 37 11.19 -1.14 1.59
C ALA A 37 10.60 -2.43 1.00
N GLU A 38 11.32 -3.55 1.12
CA GLU A 38 10.86 -4.88 0.70
C GLU A 38 9.60 -5.31 1.46
N ALA A 39 9.62 -5.23 2.80
CA ALA A 39 8.49 -5.59 3.65
C ALA A 39 7.25 -4.73 3.34
N VAL A 40 7.42 -3.41 3.26
CA VAL A 40 6.31 -2.49 2.94
C VAL A 40 5.73 -2.80 1.55
N LYS A 41 6.58 -3.07 0.55
CA LYS A 41 6.10 -3.42 -0.80
C LYS A 41 5.32 -4.73 -0.80
N GLN A 42 5.81 -5.75 -0.09
CA GLN A 42 5.10 -7.03 0.02
C GLN A 42 3.75 -6.88 0.72
N ASP A 43 3.68 -6.09 1.79
CA ASP A 43 2.43 -5.88 2.51
C ASP A 43 1.43 -5.05 1.69
N ILE A 44 1.90 -4.02 0.98
CA ILE A 44 1.06 -3.29 0.02
C ILE A 44 0.43 -4.24 -1.02
N LEU A 45 1.21 -5.19 -1.53
CA LEU A 45 0.70 -6.18 -2.49
C LEU A 45 -0.39 -7.08 -1.88
N LYS A 46 -0.21 -7.52 -0.61
CA LYS A 46 -1.21 -8.32 0.09
C LYS A 46 -2.51 -7.55 0.34
N TYR A 47 -2.42 -6.26 0.59
CA TYR A 47 -3.58 -5.42 0.92
C TYR A 47 -4.25 -4.75 -0.29
N ARG A 48 -3.83 -5.05 -1.53
CA ARG A 48 -4.41 -4.40 -2.73
C ARG A 48 -5.93 -4.48 -2.76
N GLU A 49 -6.49 -5.66 -2.51
CA GLU A 49 -7.95 -5.85 -2.51
C GLU A 49 -8.63 -5.03 -1.41
N ALA A 50 -8.03 -4.96 -0.22
CA ALA A 50 -8.54 -4.13 0.87
C ALA A 50 -8.56 -2.64 0.48
N PHE A 51 -7.49 -2.13 -0.16
CA PHE A 51 -7.46 -0.74 -0.65
C PHE A 51 -8.55 -0.45 -1.69
N ILE A 52 -8.82 -1.40 -2.59
CA ILE A 52 -9.90 -1.30 -3.58
C ILE A 52 -11.26 -1.21 -2.88
N MET A 53 -11.49 -2.06 -1.86
CA MET A 53 -12.74 -2.06 -1.10
C MET A 53 -12.95 -0.76 -0.31
N GLU A 54 -11.92 -0.29 0.39
CA GLU A 54 -11.99 0.98 1.13
C GLU A 54 -12.23 2.18 0.18
N PHE A 55 -11.64 2.17 -1.01
CA PHE A 55 -11.95 3.16 -2.04
C PHE A 55 -13.40 3.04 -2.53
N ALA A 56 -13.90 1.83 -2.78
CA ALA A 56 -15.28 1.60 -3.19
C ALA A 56 -16.27 2.13 -2.15
N MET A 57 -16.00 1.91 -0.86
CA MET A 57 -16.78 2.42 0.27
C MET A 57 -16.63 3.92 0.50
N GLY A 58 -15.60 4.56 -0.08
CA GLY A 58 -15.38 6.00 0.02
C GLY A 58 -14.54 6.43 1.24
N HIS A 59 -13.90 5.49 1.93
CA HIS A 59 -12.97 5.77 3.02
C HIS A 59 -11.58 6.16 2.53
N LEU A 60 -11.28 5.86 1.26
CA LEU A 60 -9.99 6.13 0.64
C LEU A 60 -10.19 7.05 -0.57
N SER A 61 -9.36 8.09 -0.70
CA SER A 61 -9.40 9.00 -1.85
C SER A 61 -8.75 8.36 -3.09
N PHE A 62 -9.09 8.87 -4.27
CA PHE A 62 -8.46 8.41 -5.51
C PHE A 62 -6.95 8.67 -5.54
N LYS A 63 -6.49 9.79 -4.95
CA LYS A 63 -5.06 10.12 -4.86
C LYS A 63 -4.31 9.09 -4.02
N GLU A 64 -4.89 8.66 -2.89
CA GLU A 64 -4.32 7.61 -2.05
C GLU A 64 -4.31 6.26 -2.78
N LEU A 65 -5.40 5.93 -3.50
CA LEU A 65 -5.45 4.70 -4.30
C LEU A 65 -4.36 4.68 -5.37
N GLN A 66 -4.13 5.82 -6.03
CA GLN A 66 -3.12 5.97 -7.08
C GLN A 66 -1.69 5.83 -6.53
N ILE A 67 -1.43 6.27 -5.30
CA ILE A 67 -0.13 6.08 -4.64
C ILE A 67 0.18 4.58 -4.46
N VAL A 68 -0.85 3.79 -4.13
CA VAL A 68 -0.68 2.37 -3.79
C VAL A 68 -0.76 1.46 -5.01
N LEU A 69 -1.71 1.69 -5.90
CA LEU A 69 -1.99 0.84 -7.06
C LEU A 69 -1.35 1.35 -8.37
N GLY A 70 -0.87 2.59 -8.40
CA GLY A 70 -0.29 3.18 -9.59
C GLY A 70 -1.34 3.34 -10.71
N ARG A 71 -1.05 2.76 -11.89
CA ARG A 71 -1.91 2.86 -13.08
C ARG A 71 -3.24 2.12 -12.90
N ASP A 72 -3.23 1.01 -12.17
CA ASP A 72 -4.42 0.16 -11.95
C ASP A 72 -5.53 0.90 -11.17
N ALA A 73 -5.20 2.02 -10.50
CA ALA A 73 -6.18 2.84 -9.81
C ALA A 73 -7.25 3.41 -10.76
N GLU A 74 -6.89 3.76 -12.01
CA GLU A 74 -7.84 4.30 -13.00
C GLU A 74 -8.88 3.24 -13.39
N ASP A 75 -8.46 1.99 -13.57
CA ASP A 75 -9.36 0.88 -13.88
C ASP A 75 -10.35 0.65 -12.73
N VAL A 76 -9.86 0.66 -11.50
CA VAL A 76 -10.70 0.53 -10.29
C VAL A 76 -11.72 1.68 -10.20
N LYS A 77 -11.30 2.91 -10.49
CA LYS A 77 -12.18 4.08 -10.51
C LYS A 77 -13.26 3.94 -11.58
N LEU A 78 -12.88 3.54 -12.79
CA LEU A 78 -13.82 3.32 -13.89
C LEU A 78 -14.86 2.26 -13.51
N ILE A 79 -14.42 1.13 -12.95
CA ILE A 79 -15.31 0.06 -12.48
C ILE A 79 -16.30 0.60 -11.45
N LYS A 80 -15.81 1.33 -10.43
CA LYS A 80 -16.68 1.94 -9.41
C LYS A 80 -17.73 2.87 -10.04
N GLU A 81 -17.32 3.73 -10.96
CA GLU A 81 -18.22 4.66 -11.65
C GLU A 81 -19.28 3.94 -12.48
N MET A 82 -18.88 2.90 -13.22
CA MET A 82 -19.80 2.07 -14.00
C MET A 82 -20.80 1.32 -13.11
N THR A 83 -20.33 0.73 -12.01
CA THR A 83 -21.19 0.04 -11.04
C THR A 83 -22.22 1.00 -10.42
N LEU A 84 -21.80 2.22 -10.06
CA LEU A 84 -22.71 3.23 -9.52
C LEU A 84 -23.74 3.71 -10.55
N LYS A 85 -23.34 3.88 -11.82
CA LYS A 85 -24.27 4.20 -12.91
C LYS A 85 -25.28 3.09 -13.12
N GLY A 86 -24.82 1.83 -13.21
CA GLY A 86 -25.70 0.67 -13.36
C GLY A 86 -26.71 0.55 -12.23
N LYS A 87 -26.28 0.73 -10.98
CA LYS A 87 -27.18 0.74 -9.82
C LYS A 87 -28.28 1.80 -9.94
N LYS A 88 -27.92 3.04 -10.32
CA LYS A 88 -28.89 4.12 -10.50
C LYS A 88 -29.92 3.81 -11.58
N GLU A 89 -29.53 3.17 -12.67
CA GLU A 89 -30.49 2.78 -13.71
C GLU A 89 -31.44 1.69 -13.22
N ILE A 90 -30.95 0.66 -12.52
CA ILE A 90 -31.80 -0.38 -11.92
C ILE A 90 -32.78 0.20 -10.89
N ASP A 91 -32.31 1.10 -10.03
CA ASP A 91 -33.12 1.73 -9.00
C ASP A 91 -34.29 2.52 -9.63
N LYS A 92 -34.08 3.15 -10.80
CA LYS A 92 -35.16 3.82 -11.55
C LYS A 92 -36.23 2.84 -12.03
N PHE A 93 -35.83 1.71 -12.61
CA PHE A 93 -36.77 0.67 -13.07
C PHE A 93 -37.51 -0.04 -11.95
N SER A 94 -36.96 -0.04 -10.73
CA SER A 94 -37.57 -0.69 -9.55
C SER A 94 -38.51 0.25 -8.77
N SER A 95 -38.57 1.52 -9.16
CA SER A 95 -39.38 2.57 -8.51
C SER A 95 -40.63 2.97 -9.33
N GLU A 96 -40.85 2.33 -10.47
CA GLU A 96 -42.08 2.39 -11.30
C GLU A 96 -42.99 1.19 -10.99
#